data_AF-A0A959LIC6-F1
#
_entry.id   AF-A0A959LIC6-F1
#
_cell.length_a   1.000
_cell.length_b   1.000
_cell.length_c   1.000
_cell.angle_alpha   90.00
_cell.angle_beta   90.00
_cell.angle_gamma   90.00
#
_symmetry.space_group_name_H-M   'P 1'
#
loop_
_entity.id
_entity.type
_entity.pdbx_description
1 polymer ?
#
loop_
_entity_poly.entity_id
_entity_poly.type
_entity_poly.pdbx_seq_one_letter_code
_entity_poly.pdbx_strand_id
1 'polypeptide(L)' 'MRQYIIFTYCLLFAAPVFAQVPDAAVKEYNTALQYHLKKKDSLAYVAMHKAIQTYPGYAEAYSTLG' A
#
# COMPACT_ATOMS: atom_id res chain seq x y z
N MET A 1 6.35 -31.38 26.28
CA MET A 1 5.63 -31.41 24.97
C MET A 1 4.74 -30.19 24.74
N ARG A 2 4.15 -29.54 25.76
CA ARG A 2 3.30 -28.34 25.59
C ARG A 2 4.06 -27.05 25.25
N GLN A 3 5.30 -26.90 25.74
CA GLN A 3 6.15 -25.72 25.45
C GLN A 3 6.56 -25.60 23.98
N TYR A 4 6.84 -26.75 23.34
CA TYR A 4 7.31 -26.79 21.95
C TYR A 4 6.25 -26.31 20.97
N ILE A 5 4.97 -26.65 21.23
CA ILE A 5 3.84 -26.24 20.38
C ILE A 5 3.73 -24.71 20.31
N ILE A 6 3.91 -23.99 21.42
CA ILE A 6 3.85 -22.52 21.46
C ILE A 6 5.01 -21.89 20.66
N PHE A 7 6.20 -22.50 20.73
CA PHE A 7 7.38 -22.02 20.01
C PHE A 7 7.26 -22.22 18.49
N THR A 8 6.65 -23.32 18.04
CA THR A 8 6.37 -23.55 16.61
C THR A 8 5.35 -22.58 16.04
N TYR A 9 4.35 -22.15 16.82
CA TYR A 9 3.39 -21.12 16.38
C TYR A 9 4.03 -19.73 16.23
N CYS A 10 5.01 -19.38 17.07
CA CYS A 10 5.74 -18.10 16.94
C CYS A 10 6.57 -18.01 15.65
N LEU A 11 7.15 -19.13 15.20
CA LEU A 11 7.93 -19.19 13.96
C LEU A 11 7.06 -19.18 12.69
N LEU A 12 5.80 -19.63 12.76
CA LEU A 12 4.85 -19.56 11.65
C LEU A 12 4.29 -18.14 11.41
N PHE A 13 4.39 -17.23 12.38
CA PHE A 13 4.10 -15.80 12.23
C PHE A 13 5.34 -14.95 11.89
N ALA A 14 6.49 -15.58 11.67
CA ALA A 14 7.69 -14.94 11.16
C ALA A 14 7.83 -15.07 9.63
N ALA A 15 6.71 -15.23 8.91
CA ALA A 15 6.72 -14.88 7.50
C ALA A 15 7.19 -13.41 7.42
N PRO A 16 8.16 -13.05 6.56
CA PRO A 16 8.42 -11.65 6.33
C PRO A 16 7.06 -11.05 5.96
N VAL A 17 6.64 -10.01 6.68
CA VAL A 17 5.53 -9.18 6.23
C VAL A 17 6.01 -8.62 4.90
N PHE A 18 5.76 -9.36 3.80
CA PHE A 18 5.85 -8.84 2.46
C PHE A 18 5.01 -7.58 2.53
N ALA A 19 5.65 -6.42 2.37
CA ALA A 19 5.07 -5.13 2.66
C ALA A 19 3.76 -4.98 1.88
N GLN A 20 2.64 -5.34 2.52
CA GLN A 20 1.33 -5.20 1.94
C GLN A 20 1.08 -3.70 1.85
N VAL A 21 0.66 -3.25 0.67
CA VAL A 21 0.30 -1.84 0.48
C VAL A 21 -0.80 -1.51 1.49
N PRO A 22 -0.62 -0.50 2.34
CA PRO A 22 -1.66 -0.10 3.29
C PRO A 22 -2.96 0.27 2.57
N ASP A 23 -4.11 -0.16 3.10
CA ASP A 23 -5.43 0.18 2.54
C ASP A 23 -5.63 1.69 2.34
N ALA A 24 -5.05 2.50 3.24
CA ALA A 24 -5.06 3.95 3.13
C ALA A 24 -4.35 4.44 1.86
N ALA A 25 -3.20 3.86 1.52
CA ALA A 25 -2.47 4.20 0.30
C ALA A 25 -3.27 3.76 -0.94
N VAL A 26 -3.82 2.55 -0.93
CA VAL A 26 -4.69 2.02 -2.02
C VAL A 26 -5.91 2.92 -2.25
N LYS A 27 -6.54 3.41 -1.18
CA LYS A 27 -7.70 4.32 -1.28
C LYS A 27 -7.33 5.64 -1.95
N GLU A 28 -6.21 6.26 -1.56
CA GLU A 28 -5.74 7.51 -2.17
C GLU A 28 -5.37 7.28 -3.65
N TYR A 29 -4.72 6.16 -3.98
CA TYR A 29 -4.42 5.77 -5.36
C TYR A 29 -5.69 5.63 -6.21
N ASN A 30 -6.70 4.91 -5.72
CA ASN A 30 -7.98 4.76 -6.42
C ASN A 30 -8.70 6.11 -6.60
N THR A 31 -8.58 7.01 -5.62
CA THR A 31 -9.11 8.37 -5.72
C THR A 31 -8.39 9.15 -6.83
N ALA A 32 -7.08 9.01 -6.93
CA ALA A 32 -6.28 9.61 -8.01
C ALA A 32 -6.73 9.10 -9.39
N LEU A 33 -6.94 7.80 -9.55
CA LEU A 33 -7.47 7.21 -10.78
C LEU A 33 -8.85 7.77 -11.16
N GLN A 34 -9.75 7.93 -10.18
CA GLN A 34 -11.06 8.55 -10.44
C GLN A 34 -10.95 10.00 -10.88
N TYR A 35 -10.00 10.77 -10.33
CA TYR A 35 -9.76 12.14 -10.79
C TYR A 35 -9.19 12.17 -12.20
N HIS A 36 -8.27 11.27 -12.53
CA HIS A 36 -7.70 11.17 -13.87
C HIS A 36 -8.77 10.81 -14.91
N LEU A 37 -9.65 9.83 -14.62
CA LEU A 37 -10.79 9.50 -15.47
C LEU A 37 -11.74 10.69 -15.71
N LYS A 38 -11.82 11.62 -14.75
CA LYS A 38 -12.60 12.85 -14.83
C LYS A 38 -11.82 14.02 -15.46
N LYS A 39 -10.62 13.79 -16.01
CA LYS A 39 -9.70 14.80 -16.54
C LYS A 39 -9.33 15.89 -15.54
N LYS A 40 -9.29 15.55 -14.25
CA LYS A 40 -8.88 16.44 -13.16
C LYS A 40 -7.45 16.12 -12.74
N ASP A 41 -6.51 16.28 -13.66
CA ASP A 41 -5.14 15.79 -13.50
C ASP A 41 -4.40 16.42 -12.31
N SER A 42 -4.65 17.70 -12.01
CA SER A 42 -4.08 18.35 -10.82
C SER A 42 -4.53 17.67 -9.50
N LEU A 43 -5.79 17.23 -9.43
CA LEU A 43 -6.30 16.53 -8.24
C LEU A 43 -5.80 15.08 -8.20
N ALA A 44 -5.67 14.44 -9.36
CA ALA A 44 -5.08 13.11 -9.48
C ALA A 44 -3.63 13.12 -8.96
N TYR A 45 -2.83 14.11 -9.38
CA TYR A 45 -1.46 14.30 -8.92
C TYR A 45 -1.37 14.45 -7.39
N VAL A 46 -2.22 15.28 -6.79
CA VAL A 46 -2.26 15.48 -5.34
C VAL A 46 -2.61 14.19 -4.60
N ALA A 47 -3.62 13.44 -5.06
CA ALA A 47 -4.01 12.17 -4.46
C ALA A 47 -2.93 11.09 -4.60
N MET A 48 -2.23 11.06 -5.75
CA MET A 48 -1.13 10.14 -5.98
C MET A 48 0.06 10.40 -5.04
N HIS A 49 0.38 11.69 -4.82
CA HIS A 49 1.38 12.07 -3.83
C HIS A 49 1.00 11.67 -2.40
N LYS A 50 -0.28 11.77 -2.02
CA LYS A 50 -0.74 11.28 -0.71
C LYS A 50 -0.59 9.76 -0.57
N ALA A 51 -0.87 9.00 -1.63
CA ALA A 51 -0.66 7.56 -1.65
C ALA A 51 0.83 7.22 -1.41
N ILE A 52 1.74 7.94 -2.06
CA ILE A 52 3.20 7.81 -1.89
C ILE A 52 3.66 8.23 -0.49
N GLN A 53 3.13 9.33 0.06
CA GLN A 53 3.44 9.76 1.43
C GLN A 53 3.01 8.70 2.46
N THR A 54 1.88 8.04 2.21
CA THR A 54 1.35 6.99 3.08
C THR A 54 2.16 5.70 2.95
N TYR A 55 2.58 5.35 1.74
CA TYR A 55 3.44 4.21 1.48
C TYR A 55 4.52 4.58 0.45
N PRO A 56 5.73 4.96 0.91
CA PRO A 56 6.82 5.38 0.02
C PRO A 56 7.28 4.31 -0.96
N GLY A 57 6.94 3.04 -0.73
CA GLY A 57 7.21 1.91 -1.62
C GLY A 57 6.09 1.61 -2.61
N TYR A 58 5.08 2.47 -2.77
CA TYR A 58 3.93 2.19 -3.64
C TYR A 58 4.29 2.33 -5.13
N ALA A 59 4.81 1.25 -5.72
CA ALA A 59 5.32 1.24 -7.09
C ALA A 59 4.28 1.69 -8.13
N GLU A 60 3.02 1.27 -7.99
CA GLU A 60 1.92 1.61 -8.89
C GLU A 60 1.61 3.11 -8.88
N ALA A 61 1.70 3.76 -7.71
CA ALA A 61 1.49 5.19 -7.59
C ALA A 61 2.58 5.99 -8.33
N TYR A 62 3.85 5.56 -8.24
CA TYR A 62 4.93 6.15 -9.02
C TYR A 62 4.78 5.90 -10.52
N SER A 63 4.39 4.69 -10.92
CA SER A 63 4.17 4.36 -12.33
C SER A 63 3.10 5.23 -13.00
N THR A 64 2.17 5.79 -12.22
CA THR A 64 1.10 6.65 -12.73
C THR A 64 1.51 8.14 -12.73
N LEU A 65 2.61 8.51 -12.06
CA LEU A 65 3.21 9.85 -12.15
C LEU A 65 4.27 9.96 -13.26
N GLY A 66 4.82 8.82 -13.70
CA GLY A 66 5.70 8.71 -14.88
C GLY A 66 4.93 8.64 -16.18
#